data_AF-A0AB32VJX3-F1
#
_entry.id   AF-A0AB32VJX3-F1
#
_cell.length_a   1.000
_cell.length_b   1.000
_cell.length_c   1.000
_cell.angle_alpha   90.00
_cell.angle_beta   90.00
_cell.angle_gamma   90.00
#
_symmetry.space_group_name_H-M   'P 1'
#
loop_
_entity.id
_entity.type
_entity.pdbx_description
1 polymer ?
#
loop_
_entity_poly.entity_id
_entity_poly.type
_entity_poly.pdbx_seq_one_letter_code
_entity_poly.pdbx_strand_id
1 'polypeptide(L)'
;MKPLLSHLFLTFLFFILHPIVTVSSPDNDSSTTATNAIDFIRTSCSATLYPDLCYTSLSGYANAIQQDPARLARTAIGVSLSKTRHMAVYVSNLSREADYGADPRASAALHDCFSNMGDAVDEIRGSLKQMRQLVAPGSESFRFQMGNVQTWMSAALTDEDTCTDGFEDVAEGPMKTDVCQRTGKVKKFTSNALALVNSYAEKGTN
;
A
#
# COMPACT_ATOMS: atom_id res chain seq x y z
N MET A 1 13.26 74.01 -51.44
CA MET A 1 12.22 75.00 -51.11
C MET A 1 11.09 74.29 -50.38
N LYS A 2 10.89 74.59 -49.08
CA LYS A 2 9.66 74.30 -48.31
C LYS A 2 8.72 75.52 -48.47
N PRO A 3 7.38 75.36 -48.32
CA PRO A 3 6.74 75.63 -47.02
C PRO A 3 5.58 74.65 -46.71
N LEU A 4 5.43 74.11 -45.49
CA LEU A 4 4.85 74.65 -44.22
C LEU A 4 3.35 74.35 -44.06
N LEU A 5 3.04 73.69 -42.92
CA LEU A 5 1.89 73.84 -42.01
C LEU A 5 0.50 73.43 -42.54
N SER A 6 -0.48 72.97 -41.76
CA SER A 6 -0.75 72.82 -40.31
C SER A 6 -2.13 72.12 -40.23
N HIS A 7 -2.61 71.83 -39.01
CA HIS A 7 -3.96 71.36 -38.63
C HIS A 7 -4.11 69.83 -38.62
N LEU A 8 -4.66 69.17 -37.61
CA LEU A 8 -5.19 69.55 -36.31
C LEU A 8 -5.37 68.22 -35.55
N PHE A 9 -5.26 68.27 -34.23
CA PHE A 9 -5.71 67.24 -33.30
C PHE A 9 -7.02 66.55 -33.72
N LEU A 10 -7.08 65.22 -33.71
CA LEU A 10 -8.22 64.53 -33.10
C LEU A 10 -7.87 63.08 -32.73
N THR A 11 -7.91 62.86 -31.42
CA THR A 11 -7.87 61.59 -30.70
C THR A 11 -8.95 60.62 -31.17
N PHE A 12 -8.62 59.34 -31.37
CA PHE A 12 -9.53 58.24 -31.01
C PHE A 12 -8.73 56.95 -30.74
N LEU A 13 -8.35 56.76 -29.48
CA LEU A 13 -7.95 55.46 -28.93
C LEU A 13 -9.20 54.57 -28.92
N PHE A 14 -9.37 53.71 -29.93
CA PHE A 14 -10.27 52.58 -29.83
C PHE A 14 -9.63 51.55 -28.89
N PHE A 15 -9.89 51.70 -27.59
CA PHE A 15 -9.68 50.63 -26.63
C PHE A 15 -10.64 49.48 -26.98
N ILE A 16 -10.06 48.38 -27.44
CA ILE A 16 -10.78 47.14 -27.71
C ILE A 16 -11.25 46.59 -26.36
N LEU A 17 -12.54 46.76 -26.04
CA LEU A 17 -13.18 46.00 -24.97
C LEU A 17 -13.22 44.52 -25.39
N HIS A 18 -12.24 43.76 -24.94
CA HIS A 18 -12.36 42.31 -24.85
C HIS A 18 -13.24 42.00 -23.64
N PRO A 19 -14.29 41.18 -23.76
CA PRO A 19 -14.96 40.64 -22.59
C PRO A 19 -13.95 39.77 -21.84
N ILE A 20 -13.64 40.14 -20.58
CA ILE A 20 -12.90 39.29 -19.67
C ILE A 20 -13.80 38.08 -19.39
N VAL A 21 -13.47 36.94 -20.00
CA VAL A 21 -14.02 35.65 -19.59
C VAL A 21 -13.46 35.40 -18.19
N THR A 22 -14.27 35.65 -17.17
CA THR A 22 -14.00 35.17 -15.83
C THR A 22 -14.11 33.66 -15.86
N VAL A 23 -12.96 32.99 -15.96
CA VAL A 23 -12.85 31.55 -15.71
C VAL A 23 -13.20 31.33 -14.25
N SER A 24 -14.41 30.85 -14.00
CA SER A 24 -14.76 30.24 -12.72
C SER A 24 -13.94 28.96 -12.59
N SER A 25 -12.94 28.96 -11.70
CA SER A 25 -12.26 27.73 -11.29
C SER A 25 -13.28 26.74 -10.71
N PRO A 26 -13.34 25.48 -11.19
CA PRO A 26 -14.11 24.46 -10.50
C PRO A 26 -13.28 23.96 -9.32
N ASP A 27 -13.33 24.67 -8.18
CA ASP A 27 -12.64 24.26 -6.95
C ASP A 27 -13.34 23.11 -6.20
N ASN A 28 -14.16 22.31 -6.91
CA ASN A 28 -15.03 21.28 -6.31
C ASN A 28 -14.72 19.83 -6.75
N ASP A 29 -13.73 19.64 -7.63
CA ASP A 29 -13.44 18.32 -8.23
C ASP A 29 -12.54 17.45 -7.33
N SER A 30 -11.61 18.08 -6.60
CA SER A 30 -10.68 17.38 -5.69
C SER A 30 -11.39 16.77 -4.47
N SER A 31 -12.34 17.49 -3.86
CA SER A 31 -13.09 17.01 -2.69
C SER A 31 -14.01 15.83 -3.02
N THR A 32 -14.66 15.89 -4.18
CA THR A 32 -15.56 14.82 -4.66
C THR A 32 -14.78 13.56 -4.99
N THR A 33 -13.65 13.71 -5.70
CA THR A 33 -12.78 12.57 -6.07
C THR A 33 -12.17 11.88 -4.84
N ALA A 34 -11.73 12.64 -3.83
CA ALA A 34 -11.20 12.08 -2.59
C ALA A 34 -12.27 11.30 -1.81
N THR A 35 -13.49 11.83 -1.74
CA THR A 35 -14.63 11.15 -1.08
C THR A 35 -14.94 9.81 -1.76
N ASN A 36 -15.01 9.80 -3.09
CA ASN A 36 -15.25 8.59 -3.89
C ASN A 36 -14.15 7.53 -3.72
N ALA A 37 -12.90 7.96 -3.58
CA ALA A 37 -11.76 7.06 -3.33
C ALA A 37 -11.82 6.44 -1.93
N ILE A 38 -12.21 7.22 -0.90
CA ILE A 38 -12.39 6.72 0.46
C ILE A 38 -13.51 5.67 0.51
N ASP A 39 -14.64 5.93 -0.15
CA ASP A 39 -15.77 5.00 -0.21
C ASP A 39 -15.42 3.73 -0.98
N PHE A 40 -14.65 3.86 -2.06
CA PHE A 40 -14.10 2.72 -2.80
C PHE A 40 -13.19 1.84 -1.92
N ILE A 41 -12.29 2.45 -1.14
CA ILE A 41 -11.42 1.73 -0.20
C ILE A 41 -12.28 1.00 0.85
N ARG A 42 -13.26 1.69 1.44
CA ARG A 42 -14.16 1.11 2.45
C ARG A 42 -14.90 -0.11 1.90
N THR A 43 -15.48 0.02 0.71
CA THR A 43 -16.22 -1.05 0.03
C THR A 43 -15.30 -2.22 -0.32
N SER A 44 -14.08 -1.95 -0.78
CA SER A 44 -13.13 -3.02 -1.11
C SER A 44 -12.65 -3.75 0.15
N CYS A 45 -12.43 -3.01 1.24
CA CYS A 45 -12.00 -3.57 2.52
C CYS A 45 -13.07 -4.42 3.21
N SER A 46 -14.37 -4.22 2.92
CA SER A 46 -15.44 -5.01 3.55
C SER A 46 -15.43 -6.49 3.14
N ALA A 47 -14.74 -6.84 2.04
CA ALA A 47 -14.53 -8.21 1.60
C ALA A 47 -13.31 -8.89 2.26
N THR A 48 -12.55 -8.18 3.11
CA THR A 48 -11.36 -8.71 3.77
C THR A 48 -11.68 -9.27 5.16
N LEU A 49 -10.82 -10.14 5.69
CA LEU A 49 -11.00 -10.74 7.02
C LEU A 49 -10.89 -9.71 8.15
N TYR A 50 -10.10 -8.65 7.96
CA TYR A 50 -9.91 -7.59 8.96
C TYR A 50 -10.28 -6.21 8.37
N PRO A 51 -11.58 -5.94 8.15
CA PRO A 51 -12.05 -4.80 7.37
C PRO A 51 -11.67 -3.45 7.96
N ASP A 52 -11.77 -3.28 9.28
CA ASP A 52 -11.41 -2.03 9.95
C ASP A 52 -9.90 -1.74 9.83
N LEU A 53 -9.07 -2.78 9.98
CA LEU A 53 -7.61 -2.64 9.82
C LEU A 53 -7.26 -2.31 8.36
N CYS A 54 -7.92 -2.96 7.40
CA CYS A 54 -7.77 -2.67 5.98
C CYS A 54 -8.08 -1.20 5.71
N TYR A 55 -9.27 -0.73 6.12
CA TYR A 55 -9.71 0.63 5.84
C TYR A 55 -8.81 1.68 6.51
N THR A 56 -8.55 1.53 7.82
CA THR A 56 -7.76 2.51 8.57
C THR A 56 -6.31 2.61 8.10
N SER A 57 -5.76 1.53 7.53
CA SER A 57 -4.40 1.52 7.00
C SER A 57 -4.28 2.03 5.56
N LEU A 58 -5.39 2.10 4.81
CA LEU A 58 -5.40 2.46 3.40
C LEU A 58 -6.07 3.81 3.11
N SER A 59 -6.98 4.28 3.97
CA SER A 59 -7.73 5.53 3.73
C SER A 59 -6.84 6.76 3.56
N GLY A 60 -5.69 6.82 4.25
CA GLY A 60 -4.69 7.88 4.09
C GLY A 60 -4.03 7.91 2.71
N TYR A 61 -4.19 6.85 1.91
CA TYR A 61 -3.66 6.74 0.54
C TYR A 61 -4.74 6.96 -0.53
N ALA A 62 -5.93 7.47 -0.15
CA ALA A 62 -7.07 7.65 -1.07
C ALA A 62 -6.70 8.39 -2.37
N ASN A 63 -5.90 9.45 -2.30
CA ASN A 63 -5.47 10.19 -3.49
C ASN A 63 -4.59 9.36 -4.45
N ALA A 64 -3.76 8.46 -3.91
CA ALA A 64 -2.90 7.60 -4.69
C ALA A 64 -3.67 6.39 -5.27
N ILE A 65 -4.58 5.83 -4.47
CA ILE A 65 -5.41 4.67 -4.83
C ILE A 65 -6.49 5.06 -5.84
N GLN A 66 -7.13 6.21 -5.66
CA GLN A 66 -8.34 6.62 -6.41
C GLN A 66 -9.41 5.52 -6.35
N GLN A 67 -10.02 5.15 -7.48
CA GLN A 67 -10.97 4.04 -7.58
C GLN A 67 -10.38 2.86 -8.38
N ASP A 68 -9.06 2.68 -8.30
CA ASP A 68 -8.32 1.70 -9.09
C ASP A 68 -7.97 0.47 -8.23
N PRO A 69 -8.51 -0.73 -8.55
CA PRO A 69 -8.27 -1.94 -7.77
C PRO A 69 -6.81 -2.42 -7.83
N ALA A 70 -6.10 -2.16 -8.93
CA ALA A 70 -4.68 -2.50 -9.05
C ALA A 70 -3.83 -1.64 -8.11
N ARG A 71 -4.14 -0.32 -8.06
CA ARG A 71 -3.47 0.61 -7.13
C ARG A 71 -3.80 0.28 -5.68
N LEU A 72 -5.03 -0.09 -5.39
CA LEU A 72 -5.44 -0.53 -4.06
C LEU A 72 -4.63 -1.76 -3.60
N ALA A 73 -4.63 -2.83 -4.40
CA ALA A 73 -3.87 -4.04 -4.09
C ALA A 73 -2.36 -3.76 -3.93
N ARG A 74 -1.78 -2.98 -4.85
CA ARG A 74 -0.37 -2.57 -4.78
C ARG A 74 -0.05 -1.76 -3.52
N THR A 75 -0.97 -0.89 -3.09
CA THR A 75 -0.79 -0.08 -1.88
C THR A 75 -0.88 -0.94 -0.63
N ALA A 76 -1.81 -1.89 -0.57
CA ALA A 76 -1.94 -2.84 0.52
C ALA A 76 -0.71 -3.75 0.68
N ILE A 77 -0.13 -4.23 -0.42
CA ILE A 77 1.15 -4.95 -0.40
C ILE A 77 2.26 -4.04 0.14
N GLY A 78 2.31 -2.77 -0.28
CA GLY A 78 3.29 -1.79 0.21
C GLY A 78 3.20 -1.53 1.71
N VAL A 79 1.98 -1.41 2.25
CA VAL A 79 1.73 -1.28 3.69
C VAL A 79 2.20 -2.55 4.42
N SER A 80 1.82 -3.73 3.92
CA SER A 80 2.24 -5.02 4.51
C SER A 80 3.76 -5.14 4.55
N LEU A 81 4.45 -4.84 3.44
CA LEU A 81 5.90 -4.83 3.35
C LEU A 81 6.56 -3.94 4.41
N SER A 82 6.00 -2.75 4.65
CA SER A 82 6.51 -1.85 5.69
C SER A 82 6.36 -2.45 7.09
N LYS A 83 5.24 -3.13 7.37
CA LYS A 83 4.98 -3.76 8.66
C LYS A 83 5.86 -4.99 8.88
N THR A 84 5.96 -5.87 7.90
CA THR A 84 6.81 -7.07 7.98
C THR A 84 8.28 -6.68 8.11
N ARG A 85 8.77 -5.65 7.41
CA ARG A 85 10.14 -5.13 7.61
C ARG A 85 10.40 -4.60 9.01
N HIS A 86 9.45 -3.83 9.57
CA HIS A 86 9.59 -3.35 10.94
C HIS A 86 9.63 -4.52 11.94
N MET A 87 8.85 -5.57 11.67
CA MET A 87 8.87 -6.77 12.49
C MET A 87 10.20 -7.52 12.37
N ALA A 88 10.73 -7.71 11.16
CA ALA A 88 12.03 -8.32 10.91
C ALA A 88 13.16 -7.60 11.68
N VAL A 89 13.17 -6.25 11.66
CA VAL A 89 14.13 -5.45 12.44
C VAL A 89 13.94 -5.64 13.94
N TYR A 90 12.69 -5.67 14.41
CA TYR A 90 12.38 -5.86 15.82
C TYR A 90 12.88 -7.22 16.32
N VAL A 91 12.57 -8.32 15.62
CA VAL A 91 13.03 -9.67 16.01
C VAL A 91 14.53 -9.83 15.85
N SER A 92 15.16 -9.17 14.87
CA SER A 92 16.62 -9.13 14.72
C SER A 92 17.32 -8.43 15.89
N ASN A 93 16.72 -7.35 16.41
CA ASN A 93 17.27 -6.67 17.58
C ASN A 93 17.14 -7.54 18.82
N LEU A 94 15.96 -8.16 19.03
CA LEU A 94 15.77 -9.11 20.11
C LEU A 94 16.77 -10.26 20.03
N SER A 95 16.95 -10.87 18.85
CA SER A 95 17.88 -11.99 18.63
C SER A 95 19.37 -11.62 18.79
N ARG A 96 19.70 -10.39 19.18
CA ARG A 96 21.05 -9.94 19.52
C ARG A 96 21.23 -9.64 21.01
N GLU A 97 20.15 -9.60 21.79
CA GLU A 97 20.17 -9.30 23.22
C GLU A 97 20.52 -10.56 24.03
N ALA A 98 21.62 -10.55 24.79
CA ALA A 98 22.13 -11.76 25.45
C ALA A 98 21.25 -12.33 26.59
N ASP A 99 20.17 -11.64 26.99
CA ASP A 99 19.33 -12.01 28.14
C ASP A 99 17.95 -12.52 27.68
N TYR A 100 17.94 -13.67 27.01
CA TYR A 100 16.72 -14.38 26.57
C TYR A 100 16.02 -15.13 27.72
N GLY A 101 16.44 -14.90 28.96
CA GLY A 101 16.25 -15.83 30.07
C GLY A 101 17.13 -17.07 29.93
N ALA A 102 16.97 -18.02 30.86
CA ALA A 102 17.74 -19.27 30.88
C ALA A 102 17.25 -20.33 29.87
N ASP A 103 16.33 -19.98 28.95
CA ASP A 103 15.69 -20.93 28.03
C ASP A 103 16.34 -20.91 26.64
N PRO A 104 17.15 -21.93 26.27
CA PRO A 104 17.77 -22.01 24.96
C PRO A 104 16.75 -22.10 23.81
N ARG A 105 15.51 -22.53 24.07
CA ARG A 105 14.44 -22.60 23.06
C ARG A 105 13.99 -21.22 22.62
N ALA A 106 14.00 -20.25 23.53
CA ALA A 106 13.63 -18.87 23.22
C ALA A 106 14.58 -18.25 22.18
N SER A 107 15.88 -18.52 22.30
CA SER A 107 16.88 -18.04 21.34
C SER A 107 16.69 -18.68 19.96
N ALA A 108 16.46 -20.00 19.90
CA ALA A 108 16.18 -20.69 18.64
C ALA A 108 14.92 -20.14 17.96
N ALA A 109 13.82 -20.00 18.69
CA ALA A 109 12.56 -19.45 18.17
C ALA A 109 12.71 -18.02 17.64
N LEU A 110 13.53 -17.17 18.29
CA LEU A 110 13.83 -15.82 17.80
C LEU A 110 14.64 -15.83 16.50
N HIS A 111 15.63 -16.71 16.38
CA HIS A 111 16.40 -16.86 15.15
C HIS A 111 15.55 -17.37 13.99
N ASP A 112 14.72 -18.39 14.24
CA ASP A 112 13.80 -18.94 13.23
C ASP A 112 12.77 -17.89 12.82
N CYS A 113 12.17 -17.17 13.77
CA CYS A 113 11.26 -16.09 13.45
C CYS A 113 11.95 -14.95 12.66
N PHE A 114 13.21 -14.61 12.96
CA PHE A 114 13.96 -13.66 12.16
C PHE A 114 14.15 -14.13 10.71
N SER A 115 14.48 -15.41 10.50
CA SER A 115 14.58 -15.99 9.16
C SER A 115 13.24 -15.90 8.42
N ASN A 116 12.16 -16.39 9.03
CA ASN A 116 10.83 -16.38 8.43
C ASN A 116 10.36 -14.95 8.10
N MET A 117 10.63 -13.97 8.98
CA MET A 117 10.31 -12.56 8.69
C MET A 117 11.16 -12.00 7.54
N GLY A 118 12.39 -12.47 7.36
CA GLY A 118 13.24 -12.15 6.22
C GLY A 118 12.66 -12.67 4.91
N ASP A 119 12.25 -13.94 4.90
CA ASP A 119 11.64 -14.60 3.74
C ASP A 119 10.31 -13.92 3.35
N ALA A 120 9.43 -13.68 4.33
CA ALA A 120 8.19 -12.93 4.13
C ALA A 120 8.44 -11.52 3.53
N VAL A 121 9.50 -10.82 3.96
CA VAL A 121 9.87 -9.52 3.38
C VAL A 121 10.26 -9.63 1.91
N ASP A 122 11.01 -10.67 1.54
CA ASP A 122 11.47 -10.90 0.18
C ASP A 122 10.32 -11.28 -0.75
N GLU A 123 9.41 -12.12 -0.27
CA GLU A 123 8.21 -12.53 -0.99
C GLU A 123 7.23 -11.37 -1.20
N ILE A 124 6.94 -10.58 -0.16
CA ILE A 124 6.10 -9.38 -0.29
C ILE A 124 6.78 -8.36 -1.22
N ARG A 125 8.12 -8.24 -1.19
CA ARG A 125 8.85 -7.37 -2.13
C ARG A 125 8.73 -7.89 -3.57
N GLY A 126 8.80 -9.20 -3.78
CA GLY A 126 8.58 -9.87 -5.07
C GLY A 126 7.19 -9.59 -5.62
N SER A 127 6.16 -9.80 -4.79
CA SER A 127 4.76 -9.46 -5.08
C SER A 127 4.61 -8.00 -5.49
N LEU A 128 5.18 -7.09 -4.73
CA LEU A 128 5.11 -5.68 -5.03
C LEU A 128 5.76 -5.35 -6.37
N LYS A 129 6.93 -5.94 -6.67
CA LYS A 129 7.66 -5.76 -7.93
C LYS A 129 6.83 -6.26 -9.11
N GLN A 130 6.26 -7.46 -9.02
CA GLN A 130 5.42 -8.04 -10.06
C GLN A 130 4.18 -7.20 -10.32
N MET A 131 3.53 -6.66 -9.27
CA MET A 131 2.40 -5.72 -9.40
C MET A 131 2.78 -4.44 -10.17
N ARG A 132 4.04 -3.98 -10.13
CA ARG A 132 4.49 -2.80 -10.91
C ARG A 132 4.72 -3.11 -12.38
N GLN A 133 4.85 -4.39 -12.72
CA GLN A 133 5.22 -4.90 -14.04
C GLN A 133 4.07 -5.69 -14.68
N LEU A 134 2.85 -5.53 -14.16
CA LEU A 134 1.69 -6.23 -14.68
C LEU A 134 1.42 -5.83 -16.13
N VAL A 135 1.16 -6.84 -16.95
CA VAL A 135 0.59 -6.64 -18.28
C VAL A 135 -0.90 -6.33 -18.16
N ALA A 136 -1.51 -5.93 -19.28
CA ALA A 136 -2.94 -5.64 -19.31
C ALA A 136 -3.78 -6.86 -18.87
N PRO A 137 -4.86 -6.64 -18.10
CA PRO A 137 -5.82 -7.69 -17.75
C PRO A 137 -6.38 -8.44 -18.96
N GLY A 138 -6.91 -9.64 -18.72
CA GLY A 138 -7.53 -10.48 -19.76
C GLY A 138 -6.56 -11.37 -20.57
N SER A 139 -5.25 -11.33 -20.28
CA SER A 139 -4.25 -12.19 -20.93
C SER A 139 -3.82 -13.38 -20.05
N GLU A 140 -3.35 -14.47 -20.66
CA GLU A 140 -2.72 -15.57 -19.91
C GLU A 140 -1.49 -15.11 -19.14
N SER A 141 -0.72 -14.17 -19.70
CA SER A 141 0.41 -13.55 -19.02
C SER A 141 -0.03 -12.77 -17.77
N PHE A 142 -1.15 -12.04 -17.81
CA PHE A 142 -1.70 -11.40 -16.62
C PHE A 142 -2.07 -12.44 -15.55
N ARG A 143 -2.75 -13.52 -15.95
CA ARG A 143 -3.11 -14.63 -15.04
C ARG A 143 -1.90 -15.23 -14.36
N PHE A 144 -0.85 -15.52 -15.14
CA PHE A 144 0.40 -16.06 -14.62
C PHE A 144 1.08 -15.09 -13.64
N GLN A 145 1.18 -13.81 -14.00
CA GLN A 145 1.79 -12.79 -13.14
C GLN A 145 1.01 -12.60 -11.83
N MET A 146 -0.32 -12.55 -11.88
CA MET A 146 -1.15 -12.49 -10.67
C MET A 146 -1.00 -13.75 -9.82
N GLY A 147 -0.90 -14.93 -10.44
CA GLY A 147 -0.63 -16.19 -9.73
C GLY A 147 0.67 -16.15 -8.93
N ASN A 148 1.74 -15.52 -9.46
CA ASN A 148 2.97 -15.30 -8.70
C ASN A 148 2.75 -14.39 -7.49
N VAL A 149 2.04 -13.27 -7.67
CA VAL A 149 1.72 -12.34 -6.56
C VAL A 149 0.92 -13.06 -5.47
N GLN A 150 -0.10 -13.84 -5.85
CA GLN A 150 -0.92 -14.60 -4.90
C GLN A 150 -0.11 -15.64 -4.15
N THR A 151 0.77 -16.36 -4.85
CA THR A 151 1.64 -17.38 -4.27
C THR A 151 2.57 -16.76 -3.23
N TRP A 152 3.33 -15.73 -3.60
CA TRP A 152 4.28 -15.09 -2.70
C TRP A 152 3.61 -14.38 -1.52
N MET A 153 2.43 -13.76 -1.72
CA MET A 153 1.69 -13.18 -0.59
C MET A 153 1.13 -14.26 0.37
N SER A 154 0.81 -15.45 -0.13
CA SER A 154 0.36 -16.58 0.70
C SER A 154 1.53 -17.25 1.44
N ALA A 155 2.68 -17.36 0.79
CA ALA A 155 3.91 -17.83 1.41
C ALA A 155 4.33 -16.89 2.56
N ALA A 156 4.25 -15.57 2.35
CA ALA A 156 4.62 -14.61 3.39
C ALA A 156 3.73 -14.72 4.63
N LEU A 157 2.43 -15.01 4.45
CA LEU A 157 1.53 -15.33 5.57
C LEU A 157 1.95 -16.60 6.30
N THR A 158 2.35 -17.63 5.55
CA THR A 158 2.80 -18.92 6.10
C THR A 158 4.08 -18.74 6.92
N ASP A 159 5.02 -17.91 6.46
CA ASP A 159 6.23 -17.58 7.21
C ASP A 159 5.91 -16.79 8.49
N GLU A 160 4.98 -15.83 8.40
CA GLU A 160 4.51 -15.08 9.56
C GLU A 160 3.78 -16.00 10.57
N ASP A 161 3.00 -16.98 10.11
CA ASP A 161 2.43 -18.08 10.93
C ASP A 161 3.52 -18.92 11.58
N THR A 162 4.48 -19.41 10.79
CA THR A 162 5.58 -20.26 11.25
C THR A 162 6.45 -19.56 12.29
N CYS A 163 6.68 -18.24 12.16
CA CYS A 163 7.33 -17.45 13.21
C CYS A 163 6.59 -17.59 14.55
N THR A 164 5.25 -17.49 14.57
CA THR A 164 4.49 -17.60 15.82
C THR A 164 4.44 -19.02 16.37
N ASP A 165 4.35 -20.01 15.49
CA ASP A 165 4.27 -21.43 15.87
C ASP A 165 5.59 -21.90 16.51
N GLY A 166 6.73 -21.33 16.08
CA GLY A 166 8.04 -21.59 16.69
C GLY A 166 8.15 -21.23 18.18
N PHE A 167 7.21 -20.44 18.73
CA PHE A 167 7.17 -20.11 20.15
C PHE A 167 6.26 -21.00 21.00
N GLU A 168 5.53 -21.98 20.43
CA GLU A 168 4.58 -22.80 21.18
C GLU A 168 5.23 -23.48 22.40
N ASP A 169 6.43 -24.05 22.22
CA ASP A 169 7.20 -24.75 23.26
C ASP A 169 8.11 -23.84 24.12
N VAL A 170 8.07 -22.52 23.89
CA VAL A 170 8.78 -21.52 24.69
C VAL A 170 7.94 -21.13 25.90
N ALA A 171 8.58 -21.03 27.07
CA ALA A 171 7.90 -20.64 28.30
C ALA A 171 7.17 -19.28 28.16
N GLU A 172 6.01 -19.16 28.79
CA GLU A 172 5.25 -17.91 28.79
C GLU A 172 6.05 -16.77 29.42
N GLY A 173 5.98 -15.60 28.79
CA GLY A 173 6.71 -14.43 29.24
C GLY A 173 6.49 -13.19 28.36
N PRO A 174 7.01 -12.03 28.79
CA PRO A 174 6.81 -10.77 28.08
C PRO A 174 7.34 -10.79 26.64
N MET A 175 8.49 -11.44 26.40
CA MET A 175 9.10 -11.55 25.07
C MET A 175 8.21 -12.34 24.10
N LYS A 176 7.83 -13.58 24.46
CA LYS A 176 6.92 -14.42 23.67
C LYS A 176 5.63 -13.68 23.37
N THR A 177 5.05 -13.06 24.39
CA THR A 177 3.79 -12.29 24.25
C THR A 177 3.95 -11.15 23.25
N ASP A 178 5.00 -10.33 23.36
CA ASP A 178 5.19 -9.16 22.48
C ASP A 178 5.50 -9.59 21.04
N VAL A 179 6.35 -10.61 20.83
CA VAL A 179 6.64 -11.16 19.50
C VAL A 179 5.38 -11.71 18.86
N CYS A 180 4.65 -12.61 19.53
CA CYS A 180 3.46 -13.23 18.97
C CYS A 180 2.34 -12.22 18.68
N GLN A 181 2.14 -11.22 19.55
CA GLN A 181 1.14 -10.17 19.31
C GLN A 181 1.50 -9.28 18.12
N ARG A 182 2.77 -8.88 18.00
CA ARG A 182 3.24 -8.03 16.90
C ARG A 182 3.17 -8.78 15.57
N THR A 183 3.69 -10.00 15.51
CA THR A 183 3.58 -10.86 14.32
C THR A 183 2.11 -11.11 13.98
N GLY A 184 1.28 -11.43 14.98
CA GLY A 184 -0.17 -11.56 14.84
C GLY A 184 -0.82 -10.34 14.19
N LYS A 185 -0.33 -9.13 14.46
CA LYS A 185 -0.81 -7.91 13.80
C LYS A 185 -0.29 -7.76 12.37
N VAL A 186 0.97 -8.13 12.09
CA VAL A 186 1.54 -8.14 10.74
C VAL A 186 0.75 -9.06 9.82
N LYS A 187 0.45 -10.29 10.27
CA LYS A 187 -0.40 -11.28 9.59
C LYS A 187 -1.71 -10.71 9.09
N LYS A 188 -2.35 -9.86 9.89
CA LYS A 188 -3.62 -9.22 9.52
C LYS A 188 -3.46 -8.25 8.35
N PHE A 189 -2.34 -7.51 8.28
CA PHE A 189 -2.05 -6.64 7.13
C PHE A 189 -1.81 -7.47 5.88
N THR A 190 -0.95 -8.48 5.96
CA THR A 190 -0.62 -9.36 4.84
C THR A 190 -1.86 -10.12 4.33
N SER A 191 -2.74 -10.57 5.23
CA SER A 191 -4.01 -11.23 4.92
C SER A 191 -4.97 -10.31 4.17
N ASN A 192 -5.14 -9.07 4.63
CA ASN A 192 -5.96 -8.08 3.92
C ASN A 192 -5.37 -7.75 2.54
N ALA A 193 -4.05 -7.62 2.42
CA ALA A 193 -3.41 -7.37 1.14
C ALA A 193 -3.61 -8.53 0.16
N LEU A 194 -3.45 -9.77 0.60
CA LEU A 194 -3.74 -10.96 -0.20
C LEU A 194 -5.20 -11.00 -0.66
N ALA A 195 -6.16 -10.69 0.22
CA ALA A 195 -7.57 -10.64 -0.15
C ALA A 195 -7.85 -9.60 -1.26
N LEU A 196 -7.24 -8.42 -1.18
CA LEU A 196 -7.37 -7.39 -2.21
C LEU A 196 -6.68 -7.79 -3.53
N VAL A 197 -5.54 -8.48 -3.45
CA VAL A 197 -4.86 -9.09 -4.61
C VAL A 197 -5.76 -10.12 -5.29
N ASN A 198 -6.39 -11.00 -4.52
CA ASN A 198 -7.32 -12.02 -5.05
C ASN A 198 -8.51 -11.37 -5.74
N SER A 199 -9.13 -10.36 -5.12
CA SER A 199 -10.24 -9.62 -5.74
C SER A 199 -9.84 -8.94 -7.05
N TYR A 200 -8.63 -8.39 -7.12
CA TYR A 200 -8.13 -7.79 -8.36
C TYR A 200 -7.84 -8.84 -9.44
N ALA A 201 -7.25 -9.99 -9.06
CA ALA A 201 -7.00 -11.10 -9.97
C ALA A 201 -8.32 -11.58 -10.60
N GLU A 202 -9.34 -11.87 -9.79
CA GLU A 202 -10.65 -12.34 -10.25
C GLU A 202 -11.32 -11.38 -11.25
N LYS A 203 -11.28 -10.08 -10.96
CA LYS A 203 -11.85 -9.05 -11.86
C LYS A 203 -11.07 -8.90 -13.16
N GLY A 204 -9.78 -9.17 -13.16
CA GLY A 204 -8.92 -9.07 -14.35
C GLY A 204 -8.88 -10.33 -15.21
N THR A 205 -9.53 -11.41 -14.78
CA THR A 205 -9.63 -12.68 -15.53
C THR A 205 -10.97 -12.92 -16.19
N ASN A 206 -11.98 -12.11 -15.86
CA ASN A 206 -13.31 -12.11 -16.48
C ASN A 206 -13.41 -11.00 -17.52
#